data_AF-A0A1G7D439-F1
#
_entry.id   AF-A0A1G7D439-F1
#
_cell.length_a   1.000
_cell.length_b   1.000
_cell.length_c   1.000
_cell.angle_alpha   90.00
_cell.angle_beta   90.00
_cell.angle_gamma   90.00
#
_symmetry.space_group_name_H-M   'P 1'
#
loop_
_entity.id
_entity.type
_entity.pdbx_description
1 polymer ?
#
loop_
_entity_poly.entity_id
_entity_poly.type
_entity_poly.pdbx_seq_one_letter_code
_entity_poly.pdbx_strand_id
1 'polypeptide(L)'
;MSILPEPGTGAGAGALRDFRAGFHQCLTARSDALFELTDAVLCSSGPVVSLPGLSLTGVFTRGHGALYDALSAGRIDADRF
;
A
#
# COMPACT_ATOMS: atom_id res chain seq x y z
N MET A 1 28.19 -0.15 -7.68
CA MET A 1 28.21 0.96 -6.70
C MET A 1 26.78 1.47 -6.58
N SER A 2 26.00 0.92 -5.66
CA SER A 2 24.60 1.31 -5.46
C SER A 2 24.57 2.44 -4.44
N ILE A 3 24.15 3.63 -4.88
CA ILE A 3 23.86 4.75 -3.99
C ILE A 3 22.53 4.39 -3.33
N LEU A 4 22.58 3.96 -2.07
CA LEU A 4 21.37 4.00 -1.24
C LEU A 4 21.06 5.49 -1.02
N PRO A 5 19.80 5.93 -1.20
CA PRO A 5 19.44 7.30 -0.86
C PRO A 5 19.74 7.55 0.62
N GLU A 6 20.40 8.67 0.92
CA GLU A 6 20.65 9.13 2.29
C GLU A 6 19.32 9.15 3.07
N PRO A 7 19.29 8.69 4.33
CA PRO A 7 18.07 8.69 5.12
C PRO A 7 17.56 10.13 5.25
N GLY A 8 16.44 10.41 4.58
CA GLY A 8 15.82 11.73 4.57
C GLY A 8 15.61 12.23 6.00
N THR A 9 15.98 13.47 6.26
CA THR A 9 15.78 14.18 7.53
C THR A 9 14.38 13.90 8.08
N GLY A 10 14.28 13.60 9.39
CA GLY A 10 13.08 13.03 10.05
C GLY A 10 11.74 13.75 9.82
N ALA A 11 11.73 14.95 9.26
CA ALA A 11 10.52 15.62 8.75
C ALA A 11 9.80 14.82 7.65
N GLY A 12 10.54 14.17 6.74
CA GLY A 12 9.94 13.33 5.69
C GLY A 12 9.31 12.05 6.24
N ALA A 13 9.94 11.47 7.27
CA ALA A 13 9.41 10.29 7.95
C ALA A 13 8.13 10.61 8.74
N GLY A 14 8.02 11.79 9.33
CA GLY A 14 6.80 12.27 9.99
C GLY A 14 5.63 12.39 9.01
N ALA A 15 5.82 13.15 7.93
CA ALA A 15 4.79 13.32 6.90
C ALA A 15 4.32 11.98 6.28
N LEU A 16 5.25 11.04 6.05
CA LEU A 16 4.90 9.70 5.55
C LEU A 16 4.11 8.88 6.57
N ARG A 17 4.44 8.97 7.86
CA ARG A 17 3.68 8.31 8.94
C ARG A 17 2.26 8.86 9.00
N ASP A 18 2.10 10.18 8.94
CA ASP A 18 0.79 10.83 9.00
C ASP A 18 -0.06 10.48 7.79
N PHE A 19 0.54 10.49 6.59
CA PHE A 19 -0.12 10.05 5.37
C PHE A 19 -0.58 8.58 5.48
N ARG A 20 0.28 7.66 5.92
CA ARG A 20 -0.07 6.24 6.09
C ARG A 20 -1.19 6.06 7.12
N ALA A 21 -1.14 6.80 8.23
CA ALA A 21 -2.18 6.76 9.25
C ALA A 21 -3.52 7.29 8.71
N GLY A 22 -3.50 8.39 7.97
CA GLY A 22 -4.67 8.98 7.33
C GLY A 22 -5.29 8.09 6.27
N PHE A 23 -4.45 7.56 5.37
CA PHE A 23 -4.86 6.61 4.36
C PHE A 23 -5.51 5.38 4.98
N HIS A 24 -4.89 4.78 6.01
CA HIS A 24 -5.46 3.60 6.69
C HIS A 24 -6.82 3.90 7.35
N GLN A 25 -7.02 5.11 7.89
CA GLN A 25 -8.30 5.53 8.46
C GLN A 25 -9.43 5.63 7.42
N CYS A 26 -9.10 5.94 6.16
CA CYS A 26 -10.08 5.97 5.07
C CYS A 26 -10.56 4.56 4.67
N LEU A 27 -9.82 3.51 5.01
CA LEU A 27 -10.15 2.14 4.63
C LEU A 27 -11.19 1.55 5.60
N THR A 28 -12.45 1.57 5.22
CA THR A 28 -13.57 1.17 6.10
C THR A 28 -13.92 -0.31 6.01
N ALA A 29 -13.41 -1.02 5.00
CA ALA A 29 -13.51 -2.48 4.89
C ALA A 29 -12.28 -3.06 4.21
N ARG A 30 -11.84 -4.26 4.66
CA ARG A 30 -10.63 -4.96 4.16
C ARG A 30 -9.38 -4.08 4.21
N SER A 31 -9.28 -3.25 5.25
CA SER A 31 -8.26 -2.22 5.40
C SER A 31 -6.84 -2.77 5.34
N ASP A 32 -6.61 -3.88 6.01
CA ASP A 32 -5.33 -4.59 6.02
C ASP A 32 -4.87 -4.98 4.60
N ALA A 33 -5.73 -5.66 3.85
CA ALA A 33 -5.41 -6.10 2.49
C ALA A 33 -5.34 -4.95 1.48
N LEU A 34 -6.18 -3.92 1.59
CA LEU A 34 -6.11 -2.72 0.74
C LEU A 34 -4.85 -1.90 1.02
N PHE A 35 -4.42 -1.85 2.29
CA PHE A 35 -3.22 -1.14 2.68
C PHE A 35 -1.97 -1.83 2.14
N GLU A 36 -1.86 -3.15 2.33
CA GLU A 36 -0.79 -3.96 1.73
C GLU A 36 -0.80 -3.88 0.20
N LEU A 37 -1.98 -3.90 -0.44
CA LEU A 37 -2.11 -3.75 -1.88
C LEU A 37 -1.55 -2.41 -2.37
N THR A 38 -1.79 -1.34 -1.62
CA THR A 38 -1.30 0.00 -1.96
C THR A 38 0.22 0.06 -1.84
N ASP A 39 0.81 -0.49 -0.78
CA ASP A 39 2.27 -0.63 -0.66
C ASP A 39 2.84 -1.46 -1.83
N ALA A 40 2.18 -2.56 -2.22
CA ALA A 40 2.60 -3.37 -3.37
C ALA A 40 2.61 -2.61 -4.69
N VAL A 41 1.60 -1.76 -4.94
CA VAL A 41 1.53 -0.89 -6.12
C VAL A 41 2.66 0.14 -6.11
N LEU A 42 2.88 0.80 -4.97
CA LEU A 42 3.91 1.84 -4.82
C LEU A 42 5.33 1.28 -4.89
N CYS A 43 5.53 0.04 -4.44
CA CYS A 43 6.82 -0.66 -4.51
C CYS A 43 7.06 -1.36 -5.86
N SER A 44 6.12 -1.31 -6.81
CA SER A 44 6.32 -1.85 -8.15
C SER A 44 7.36 -1.02 -8.90
N SER A 45 8.35 -1.67 -9.51
CA SER A 45 9.42 -1.01 -10.29
C SER A 45 8.92 -0.34 -11.59
N GLY A 46 7.63 -0.43 -11.89
CA GLY A 46 7.02 0.10 -13.11
C GLY A 46 5.50 -0.13 -13.14
N PRO A 47 4.85 0.10 -14.29
CA PRO A 47 3.42 -0.09 -14.45
C PRO A 47 2.97 -1.47 -13.98
N VAL A 48 1.85 -1.51 -13.26
CA VAL A 48 1.25 -2.78 -12.83
C VAL A 48 0.64 -3.47 -14.04
N VAL A 49 1.28 -4.53 -14.52
CA VAL A 49 0.80 -5.34 -15.66
C VAL A 49 0.02 -6.59 -15.23
N SER A 50 0.04 -6.92 -13.93
CA SER A 50 -0.65 -8.07 -13.37
C SER A 50 -1.05 -7.79 -11.93
N LEU A 51 -2.35 -7.60 -11.70
CA LEU A 51 -2.91 -7.53 -10.34
C LEU A 51 -2.58 -8.77 -9.49
N PRO A 52 -2.78 -10.02 -9.96
CA PRO A 52 -2.41 -11.18 -9.16
C PRO A 52 -0.90 -11.21 -8.84
N GLY A 53 -0.06 -10.73 -9.77
CA GLY A 53 1.38 -10.61 -9.55
C GLY A 53 1.78 -9.71 -8.37
N LEU A 54 0.94 -8.74 -7.99
CA LEU A 54 1.18 -7.91 -6.79
C LEU A 54 1.18 -8.73 -5.50
N SER A 55 0.43 -9.84 -5.46
CA SER A 55 0.43 -10.74 -4.30
C SER A 55 1.73 -11.54 -4.12
N LEU A 56 2.63 -11.48 -5.09
CA LEU A 56 3.96 -12.07 -5.02
C LEU A 56 5.02 -11.06 -4.54
N THR A 57 4.65 -9.79 -4.36
CA THR A 57 5.57 -8.79 -3.82
C THR A 57 5.80 -9.05 -2.33
N GLY A 58 7.03 -8.87 -1.85
CA GLY A 58 7.35 -9.11 -0.42
C GLY A 58 6.60 -8.20 0.56
N VAL A 59 6.00 -7.11 0.07
CA VAL A 59 5.20 -6.17 0.86
C VAL A 59 3.72 -6.56 0.93
N PHE A 60 3.25 -7.48 0.07
CA PHE A 60 1.91 -8.05 0.15
C PHE A 60 2.00 -9.44 0.78
N THR A 61 1.66 -9.54 2.06
CA THR A 61 1.88 -10.76 2.85
C THR A 61 0.77 -11.80 2.69
N ARG A 62 -0.21 -11.52 1.83
CA ARG A 62 -1.43 -12.32 1.64
C ARG A 62 -1.45 -12.98 0.28
N GLY A 63 -2.31 -14.00 0.11
CA GLY A 63 -2.46 -14.67 -1.16
C GLY A 63 -3.34 -13.91 -2.17
N HIS A 64 -3.30 -14.34 -3.43
CA HIS A 64 -4.15 -13.87 -4.53
C HIS A 64 -5.64 -13.72 -4.18
N GLY A 65 -6.21 -14.67 -3.43
CA GLY A 65 -7.62 -14.62 -3.04
C GLY A 65 -7.94 -13.41 -2.17
N ALA A 66 -7.04 -13.06 -1.24
CA ALA A 66 -7.21 -11.89 -0.37
C ALA A 66 -7.12 -10.58 -1.15
N LEU A 67 -6.30 -10.53 -2.22
CA LEU A 67 -6.23 -9.38 -3.12
C LEU A 67 -7.57 -9.15 -3.82
N TYR A 68 -8.13 -10.18 -4.45
CA TYR A 68 -9.41 -10.04 -5.15
C TYR A 68 -10.57 -9.78 -4.19
N ASP A 69 -10.55 -10.38 -3.02
CA ASP A 69 -11.51 -10.14 -1.95
C ASP A 69 -11.44 -8.68 -1.45
N ALA A 70 -10.24 -8.11 -1.31
CA ALA A 70 -10.06 -6.70 -0.97
C ALA A 70 -10.56 -5.76 -2.08
N LEU A 71 -10.32 -6.07 -3.36
CA LEU A 71 -10.84 -5.27 -4.47
C LEU A 71 -12.38 -5.35 -4.57
N SER A 72 -12.96 -6.50 -4.26
CA SER A 72 -14.41 -6.72 -4.34
C SER A 72 -15.17 -6.12 -3.16
N ALA A 73 -14.71 -6.43 -1.94
CA ALA A 73 -15.41 -6.10 -0.70
C ALA A 73 -14.80 -4.91 0.05
N GLY A 74 -13.66 -4.38 -0.41
CA GLY A 74 -13.00 -3.23 0.19
C GLY A 74 -13.79 -1.95 0.02
N ARG A 75 -13.62 -1.03 0.97
CA ARG A 75 -14.32 0.27 0.99
C ARG A 75 -13.37 1.37 1.40
N ILE A 76 -13.46 2.50 0.71
CA ILE A 76 -12.66 3.70 0.95
C ILE A 76 -13.64 4.85 1.15
N ASP A 77 -13.54 5.51 2.31
CA ASP A 77 -14.22 6.76 2.63
C ASP A 77 -13.24 7.91 2.39
N ALA A 78 -13.25 8.45 1.16
CA ALA A 78 -12.32 9.50 0.74
C ALA A 78 -12.62 10.86 1.40
N ASP A 79 -13.83 11.05 1.92
CA ASP A 79 -14.25 12.27 2.64
C ASP A 79 -13.84 12.24 4.12
N ARG A 80 -13.21 11.16 4.57
CA ARG A 80 -12.71 11.02 5.95
C ARG A 80 -11.45 11.85 6.24
N PHE A 81 -10.90 12.53 5.23
CA PHE A 81 -9.63 13.25 5.29
C PHE A 81 -9.77 14.74 4.94
#